data_AF-A0A150FX80-F1
#
_entry.id   AF-A0A150FX80-F1
#
_cell.length_a   1.000
_cell.length_b   1.000
_cell.length_c   1.000
_cell.angle_alpha   90.00
_cell.angle_beta   90.00
_cell.angle_gamma   90.00
#
_symmetry.space_group_name_H-M   'P 1'
#
loop_
_entity.id
_entity.type
_entity.pdbx_description
1 polymer ?
#
loop_
_entity_poly.entity_id
_entity_poly.type
_entity_poly.pdbx_seq_one_letter_code
_entity_poly.pdbx_strand_id
1 'polypeptide(L)'
;MVTSAGRGSGLVVVLRTVTTEEGSGREVAVNEFTTFVKGKLAANEPPPRAPDAVASFATSPDQAALYRLSGDYNPLHIDPRVSARVGFPQPILHGLCSLGVSVLLVLRAFAGDDPARLKSLKVRFSRHVLPGETLRVEMWEERPPPAEAGVEAEAAPNKIIFRTWVVERRELAIAGAAVELRPPAPGAQAAPAASAAPANGAGPAAGRPASRL
;
A
#
# COMPACT_ATOMS: atom_id res chain seq x y z
N MET A 1 -21.36 -7.60 5.99
CA MET A 1 -22.32 -6.53 6.34
C MET A 1 -22.02 -5.32 5.46
N VAL A 2 -23.02 -4.77 4.78
CA VAL A 2 -22.87 -3.50 4.04
C VAL A 2 -23.45 -2.40 4.90
N THR A 3 -22.63 -1.47 5.35
CA THR A 3 -23.11 -0.28 6.07
C THR A 3 -23.02 0.92 5.13
N SER A 4 -24.12 1.65 5.00
CA SER A 4 -24.16 2.96 4.34
C SER A 4 -24.23 4.04 5.40
N ALA A 5 -23.29 4.99 5.35
CA ALA A 5 -23.30 6.16 6.21
C ALA A 5 -23.30 7.42 5.32
N GLY A 6 -24.42 8.14 5.32
CA GLY A 6 -24.48 9.46 4.69
C GLY A 6 -23.73 10.46 5.55
N ARG A 7 -22.53 10.88 5.12
CA ARG A 7 -21.84 12.06 5.68
C ARG A 7 -21.65 13.09 4.56
N GLY A 8 -22.57 14.05 4.47
CA GLY A 8 -22.60 15.06 3.40
C GLY A 8 -23.29 14.57 2.12
N SER A 9 -23.04 15.24 0.98
CA SER A 9 -23.66 14.97 -0.33
C SER A 9 -23.16 13.68 -1.02
N GLY A 10 -22.90 12.62 -0.25
CA GLY A 10 -22.19 11.45 -0.71
C GLY A 10 -22.59 10.15 -0.04
N LEU A 11 -22.44 9.05 -0.78
CA LEU A 11 -22.69 7.69 -0.34
C LEU A 11 -21.35 7.00 -0.06
N VAL A 12 -21.22 6.44 1.14
CA VAL A 12 -20.09 5.57 1.50
C VAL A 12 -20.63 4.15 1.62
N VAL A 13 -20.08 3.23 0.83
CA VAL A 13 -20.36 1.80 0.94
C VAL A 13 -19.16 1.13 1.59
N VAL A 14 -19.34 0.56 2.77
CA VAL A 14 -18.31 -0.24 3.44
C VAL A 14 -18.66 -1.72 3.29
N LEU A 15 -17.80 -2.47 2.60
CA LEU A 15 -17.85 -3.91 2.50
C LEU A 15 -16.86 -4.52 3.50
N ARG A 16 -17.38 -5.15 4.55
CA ARG A 16 -16.59 -5.93 5.49
C ARG A 16 -16.61 -7.41 5.13
N THR A 17 -15.43 -8.00 4.93
CA THR A 17 -15.21 -9.41 4.66
C THR A 17 -14.38 -10.03 5.78
N VAL A 18 -14.82 -11.18 6.30
CA VAL A 18 -14.05 -12.00 7.24
C VAL A 18 -13.63 -13.26 6.52
N THR A 19 -12.34 -13.57 6.55
CA THR A 19 -11.78 -14.80 6.01
C THR A 19 -11.48 -15.74 7.17
N THR A 20 -12.02 -16.95 7.12
CA THR A 20 -11.80 -17.99 8.13
C THR A 20 -11.08 -19.18 7.53
N GLU A 21 -10.31 -19.88 8.35
CA GLU A 21 -9.70 -21.16 8.02
C GLU A 21 -10.77 -22.26 7.91
N GLU A 22 -10.70 -23.05 6.84
CA GLU A 22 -11.60 -24.18 6.64
C GLU A 22 -11.38 -25.25 7.73
N GLY A 23 -12.47 -25.79 8.27
CA GLY A 23 -12.42 -26.77 9.36
C GLY A 23 -12.42 -26.13 10.76
N SER A 24 -11.41 -25.32 11.09
CA SER A 24 -11.30 -24.72 12.44
C SER A 24 -12.28 -23.56 12.66
N GLY A 25 -12.70 -22.88 11.59
CA GLY A 25 -13.52 -21.67 11.66
C GLY A 25 -12.78 -20.46 12.22
N ARG A 26 -11.47 -20.58 12.49
CA ARG A 26 -10.65 -19.50 13.06
C ARG A 26 -10.57 -18.34 12.09
N GLU A 27 -10.81 -17.12 12.57
CA GLU A 27 -10.60 -15.92 11.76
C GLU A 27 -9.12 -15.74 11.41
N VAL A 28 -8.85 -15.56 10.11
CA VAL A 28 -7.50 -15.37 9.55
C VAL A 28 -7.27 -13.90 9.21
N ALA A 29 -8.26 -13.25 8.60
CA ALA A 29 -8.17 -11.85 8.21
C ALA A 29 -9.54 -11.18 8.20
N VAL A 30 -9.55 -9.89 8.48
CA VAL A 30 -10.71 -9.01 8.30
C VAL A 30 -10.29 -7.92 7.32
N ASN A 31 -11.09 -7.74 6.27
CA ASN A 31 -10.89 -6.68 5.29
C ASN A 31 -12.11 -5.76 5.27
N GLU A 32 -11.86 -4.45 5.30
CA GLU A 32 -12.90 -3.43 5.10
C GLU A 32 -12.56 -2.62 3.85
N PHE A 33 -13.31 -2.89 2.77
CA PHE A 33 -13.20 -2.14 1.52
C PHE A 33 -14.24 -1.03 1.53
N THR A 34 -13.79 0.21 1.41
CA THR A 34 -14.68 1.37 1.34
C THR A 34 -14.72 1.93 -0.08
N THR A 35 -15.89 1.90 -0.70
CA THR A 35 -16.15 2.57 -1.97
C THR A 35 -16.85 3.90 -1.70
N PHE A 36 -16.25 4.98 -2.19
CA PHE A 36 -16.73 6.35 -1.96
C PHE A 36 -17.47 6.92 -3.16
N VAL A 37 -18.63 7.49 -2.89
CA VAL A 37 -19.30 8.50 -3.73
C VAL A 37 -19.28 9.80 -2.92
N LYS A 38 -18.15 10.53 -2.93
CA LYS A 38 -17.87 11.80 -2.18
C LYS A 38 -17.88 11.69 -0.63
N GLY A 39 -16.81 12.16 0.03
CA GLY A 39 -16.68 12.25 1.50
C GLY A 39 -15.23 12.19 2.00
N LYS A 40 -14.97 12.52 3.29
CA LYS A 40 -13.66 12.36 3.96
C LYS A 40 -13.69 11.21 4.97
N LEU A 41 -12.66 10.37 4.99
CA LEU A 41 -12.45 9.32 6.00
C LEU A 41 -10.96 8.99 6.18
N ALA A 42 -10.63 8.56 7.40
CA ALA A 42 -9.32 8.20 7.99
C ALA A 42 -8.31 9.34 8.26
N ALA A 43 -7.99 9.49 9.55
CA ALA A 43 -7.19 10.54 10.18
C ALA A 43 -5.86 9.98 10.72
N ASN A 44 -4.96 9.56 9.81
CA ASN A 44 -3.54 9.33 10.13
C ASN A 44 -2.73 10.41 9.39
N GLU A 45 -2.76 11.62 9.92
CA GLU A 45 -1.98 12.71 9.36
C GLU A 45 -0.52 12.60 9.80
N PRO A 46 0.45 12.78 8.90
CA PRO A 46 1.85 12.83 9.28
C PRO A 46 2.10 13.88 10.37
N PRO A 47 2.91 13.58 11.39
CA PRO A 47 3.29 14.59 12.38
C PRO A 47 4.08 15.72 11.71
N PRO A 48 4.08 16.95 12.28
CA PRO A 48 4.76 18.12 11.71
C PRO A 48 6.28 18.07 11.92
N ARG A 49 6.90 16.97 11.51
CA ARG A 49 8.35 16.70 11.57
C ARG A 49 8.80 15.95 10.31
N ALA A 50 10.10 15.93 10.06
CA ALA A 50 10.67 15.15 8.95
C ALA A 50 10.32 13.66 9.07
N PRO A 51 10.15 12.93 7.95
CA PRO A 51 9.99 11.48 7.96
C PRO A 51 11.20 10.80 8.63
N ASP A 52 10.95 9.73 9.37
CA ASP A 52 11.99 8.89 9.95
C ASP A 52 12.66 8.02 8.89
N ALA A 53 11.90 7.62 7.86
CA ALA A 53 12.42 6.91 6.70
C ALA A 53 11.73 7.38 5.42
N VAL A 54 12.48 7.33 4.31
CA VAL A 54 11.98 7.56 2.96
C VAL A 54 12.57 6.48 2.05
N ALA A 55 11.72 5.83 1.27
CA ALA A 55 12.14 4.82 0.30
C ALA A 55 11.35 4.98 -1.00
N SER A 56 11.93 4.55 -2.11
CA SER A 56 11.32 4.65 -3.43
C SER A 56 11.29 3.32 -4.15
N PHE A 57 10.31 3.14 -5.03
CA PHE A 57 10.16 1.98 -5.89
C PHE A 57 9.69 2.44 -7.27
N ALA A 58 10.53 2.19 -8.28
CA ALA A 58 10.16 2.41 -9.68
C ALA A 58 9.30 1.22 -10.14
N THR A 59 8.05 1.48 -10.49
CA THR A 59 7.18 0.42 -11.02
C THR A 59 7.57 0.09 -12.46
N SER A 60 7.34 -1.13 -12.91
CA SER A 60 7.46 -1.47 -14.33
C SER A 60 6.35 -0.81 -15.15
N PRO A 61 6.58 -0.39 -16.40
CA PRO A 61 5.50 -0.07 -17.34
C PRO A 61 4.47 -1.21 -17.49
N ASP A 62 4.88 -2.46 -17.25
CA ASP A 62 4.01 -3.65 -17.30
C ASP A 62 3.47 -4.06 -15.91
N GLN A 63 3.65 -3.24 -14.88
CA GLN A 63 3.32 -3.61 -13.49
C GLN A 63 1.84 -3.99 -13.33
N ALA A 64 0.94 -3.28 -14.01
CA ALA A 64 -0.50 -3.58 -13.97
C ALA A 64 -0.84 -4.88 -14.71
N ALA A 65 -0.13 -5.20 -15.79
CA ALA A 65 -0.29 -6.43 -16.54
C ALA A 65 0.12 -7.66 -15.73
N LEU A 66 1.15 -7.52 -14.89
CA LEU A 66 1.55 -8.56 -13.94
C LEU A 66 0.60 -8.66 -12.74
N TYR A 67 0.30 -7.54 -12.07
CA TYR A 67 -0.45 -7.53 -10.81
C TYR A 67 -1.88 -8.08 -10.97
N ARG A 68 -2.54 -7.82 -12.11
CA ARG A 68 -3.90 -8.34 -12.37
C ARG A 68 -4.00 -9.87 -12.29
N LEU A 69 -2.89 -10.60 -12.51
CA LEU A 69 -2.86 -12.06 -12.40
C LEU A 69 -3.08 -12.54 -10.96
N SER A 70 -2.99 -11.65 -9.97
CA SER A 70 -3.34 -11.91 -8.57
C SER A 70 -4.85 -11.86 -8.28
N GLY A 71 -5.70 -11.59 -9.29
CA GLY A 71 -7.15 -11.75 -9.20
C GLY A 71 -8.00 -10.54 -9.57
N ASP A 72 -7.42 -9.34 -9.67
CA ASP A 72 -8.14 -8.14 -10.12
C ASP A 72 -7.97 -7.94 -11.63
N TYR A 73 -8.90 -8.52 -12.38
CA TYR A 73 -8.95 -8.50 -13.84
C TYR A 73 -9.65 -7.26 -14.42
N ASN A 74 -9.96 -6.23 -13.62
CA ASN A 74 -10.68 -5.05 -14.10
C ASN A 74 -9.98 -4.42 -15.33
N PRO A 75 -10.68 -4.30 -16.47
CA PRO A 75 -10.07 -3.85 -17.72
C PRO A 75 -9.55 -2.41 -17.69
N LEU A 76 -9.96 -1.60 -16.69
CA LEU A 76 -9.39 -0.28 -16.40
C LEU A 76 -7.86 -0.29 -16.29
N HIS A 77 -7.27 -1.42 -15.89
CA HIS A 77 -5.84 -1.54 -15.63
C HIS A 77 -5.04 -2.09 -16.81
N ILE A 78 -5.68 -2.36 -17.96
CA ILE A 78 -4.98 -2.96 -19.12
C ILE A 78 -5.49 -2.50 -20.48
N ASP A 79 -6.78 -2.18 -20.62
CA ASP A 79 -7.39 -1.77 -21.89
C ASP A 79 -7.44 -0.23 -21.99
N PRO A 80 -6.68 0.39 -22.92
CA PRO A 80 -6.71 1.84 -23.11
C PRO A 80 -8.09 2.38 -23.47
N ARG A 81 -8.93 1.61 -24.19
CA ARG A 81 -10.28 2.04 -24.59
C ARG A 81 -11.22 2.12 -23.39
N VAL A 82 -11.07 1.21 -22.43
CA VAL A 82 -11.85 1.24 -21.18
C VAL A 82 -11.39 2.41 -20.32
N SER A 83 -10.08 2.59 -20.18
CA SER A 83 -9.48 3.68 -19.39
C SER A 83 -9.89 5.06 -19.90
N ALA A 84 -9.84 5.27 -21.21
CA ALA A 84 -10.27 6.50 -21.86
C ALA A 84 -11.75 6.82 -21.60
N ARG A 85 -12.63 5.81 -21.65
CA ARG A 85 -14.07 5.99 -21.39
C ARG A 85 -14.39 6.48 -19.99
N VAL A 86 -13.54 6.16 -19.00
CA VAL A 86 -13.71 6.61 -17.62
C VAL A 86 -12.80 7.80 -17.26
N GLY A 87 -12.19 8.43 -18.26
CA GLY A 87 -11.48 9.70 -18.12
C GLY A 87 -9.98 9.60 -17.82
N PHE A 88 -9.36 8.42 -17.97
CA PHE A 88 -7.91 8.29 -17.87
C PHE A 88 -7.26 8.26 -19.27
N PRO A 89 -6.15 8.98 -19.48
CA PRO A 89 -5.47 9.01 -20.79
C PRO A 89 -4.84 7.66 -21.17
N GLN A 90 -4.59 6.78 -20.20
CA GLN A 90 -4.02 5.45 -20.36
C GLN A 90 -4.42 4.56 -19.17
N PRO A 91 -4.19 3.23 -19.23
CA PRO A 91 -4.42 2.34 -18.09
C PRO A 91 -3.67 2.78 -16.84
N ILE A 92 -4.37 2.76 -15.70
CA ILE A 92 -3.79 3.11 -14.40
C ILE A 92 -3.36 1.85 -13.65
N LEU A 93 -2.38 1.97 -12.76
CA LEU A 93 -1.99 0.90 -11.84
C LEU A 93 -3.08 0.68 -10.78
N HIS A 94 -3.29 -0.57 -10.39
CA HIS A 94 -4.21 -0.92 -9.30
C HIS A 94 -3.82 -0.19 -8.01
N GLY A 95 -4.80 0.40 -7.31
CA GLY A 95 -4.58 1.03 -6.02
C GLY A 95 -3.96 0.06 -5.00
N LEU A 96 -4.45 -1.19 -4.97
CA LEU A 96 -3.92 -2.24 -4.11
C LEU A 96 -2.49 -2.67 -4.47
N CYS A 97 -2.06 -2.52 -5.73
CA CYS A 97 -0.67 -2.74 -6.12
C CYS A 97 0.23 -1.65 -5.51
N SER A 98 -0.18 -0.39 -5.63
CA SER A 98 0.52 0.75 -5.02
C SER A 98 0.60 0.61 -3.50
N LEU A 99 -0.49 0.14 -2.87
CA LEU A 99 -0.50 -0.18 -1.44
C LEU A 99 0.48 -1.30 -1.08
N GLY A 100 0.51 -2.39 -1.87
CA GLY A 100 1.44 -3.49 -1.66
C GLY A 100 2.91 -3.04 -1.67
N VAL A 101 3.27 -2.18 -2.63
CA VAL A 101 4.60 -1.56 -2.68
C VAL A 101 4.86 -0.71 -1.44
N SER A 102 3.91 0.11 -1.00
CA SER A 102 4.10 0.96 0.18
C SER A 102 4.31 0.15 1.46
N VAL A 103 3.52 -0.90 1.65
CA VAL A 103 3.63 -1.78 2.83
C VAL A 103 4.93 -2.57 2.79
N LEU A 104 5.36 -3.06 1.62
CA LEU A 104 6.66 -3.71 1.46
C LEU A 104 7.80 -2.80 1.95
N LEU A 105 7.79 -1.52 1.56
CA LEU A 105 8.82 -0.57 1.98
C LEU A 105 8.75 -0.26 3.49
N VAL A 106 7.55 -0.20 4.07
CA VAL A 106 7.36 -0.07 5.52
C VAL A 106 7.93 -1.28 6.26
N LEU A 107 7.65 -2.50 5.80
CA LEU A 107 8.16 -3.72 6.43
C LEU A 107 9.67 -3.83 6.35
N ARG A 108 10.28 -3.45 5.23
CA ARG A 108 11.74 -3.37 5.11
C ARG A 108 12.36 -2.39 6.09
N ALA A 109 11.74 -1.22 6.27
CA ALA A 109 12.29 -0.17 7.13
C ALA A 109 12.09 -0.45 8.63
N PHE A 110 10.94 -0.99 9.04
CA PHE A 110 10.55 -1.07 10.45
C PHE A 110 10.28 -2.49 10.95
N ALA A 111 10.20 -3.47 10.05
CA ALA A 111 9.88 -4.86 10.36
C ALA A 111 11.00 -5.87 10.06
N GLY A 112 12.16 -5.45 9.55
CA GLY A 112 13.21 -6.38 9.12
C GLY A 112 12.77 -7.27 7.94
N ASP A 113 11.86 -6.75 7.11
CA ASP A 113 11.20 -7.48 6.01
C ASP A 113 10.40 -8.72 6.47
N ASP A 114 10.02 -8.80 7.74
CA ASP A 114 9.20 -9.90 8.29
C ASP A 114 7.69 -9.60 8.12
N PRO A 115 6.97 -10.31 7.23
CA PRO A 115 5.54 -10.12 7.04
C PRO A 115 4.70 -10.56 8.25
N ALA A 116 5.20 -11.46 9.11
CA ALA A 116 4.47 -11.89 10.31
C ALA A 116 4.30 -10.75 11.31
N ARG A 117 5.13 -9.70 11.22
CA ARG A 117 4.99 -8.49 12.02
C ARG A 117 3.83 -7.61 11.59
N LEU A 118 3.29 -7.73 10.38
CA LEU A 118 2.17 -6.90 9.94
C LEU A 118 0.89 -7.24 10.70
N LYS A 119 0.44 -6.37 11.62
CA LYS A 119 -0.79 -6.57 12.41
C LYS A 119 -2.03 -6.08 11.67
N SER A 120 -1.99 -4.82 11.26
CA SER A 120 -3.11 -4.15 10.61
C SER A 120 -2.58 -3.03 9.72
N LEU A 121 -3.40 -2.58 8.76
CA LEU A 121 -3.13 -1.41 7.95
C LEU A 121 -4.43 -0.72 7.60
N LYS A 122 -4.35 0.59 7.37
CA LYS A 122 -5.48 1.40 6.91
C LYS A 122 -4.96 2.52 6.04
N VAL A 123 -5.58 2.74 4.88
CA VAL A 123 -5.14 3.77 3.93
C VAL A 123 -6.30 4.48 3.25
N ARG A 124 -6.01 5.61 2.61
CA ARG A 124 -6.90 6.27 1.65
C ARG A 124 -6.18 6.49 0.32
N PHE A 125 -6.73 5.94 -0.75
CA PHE A 125 -6.33 6.25 -2.12
C PHE A 125 -6.77 7.68 -2.47
N SER A 126 -5.84 8.48 -2.98
CA SER A 126 -6.00 9.93 -3.19
C SER A 126 -5.85 10.32 -4.65
N ARG A 127 -4.81 9.82 -5.32
CA ARG A 127 -4.56 10.00 -6.75
C ARG A 127 -4.17 8.67 -7.38
N HIS A 128 -4.42 8.55 -8.68
CA HIS A 128 -4.05 7.37 -9.45
C HIS A 128 -2.54 7.34 -9.68
N VAL A 129 -2.03 6.16 -9.99
CA VAL A 129 -0.62 5.90 -10.36
C VAL A 129 -0.63 5.32 -11.77
N LEU A 130 0.29 5.72 -12.61
CA LEU A 130 0.50 5.14 -13.93
C LEU A 130 1.59 4.06 -13.83
N PRO A 131 1.43 2.90 -14.47
CA PRO A 131 2.52 1.92 -14.58
C PRO A 131 3.78 2.56 -15.18
N GLY A 132 4.95 2.33 -14.58
CA GLY A 132 6.21 2.97 -14.95
C GLY A 132 6.59 4.15 -14.07
N GLU A 133 5.65 4.71 -13.29
CA GLU A 133 5.95 5.80 -12.35
C GLU A 133 6.68 5.31 -11.10
N THR A 134 7.37 6.24 -10.44
CA THR A 134 8.10 6.00 -9.20
C THR A 134 7.23 6.35 -8.00
N LEU A 135 7.05 5.38 -7.11
CA LEU A 135 6.42 5.57 -5.82
C LEU A 135 7.48 5.95 -4.79
N ARG A 136 7.33 7.10 -4.13
CA ARG A 136 8.12 7.51 -2.97
C ARG A 136 7.27 7.42 -1.71
N VAL A 137 7.69 6.60 -0.76
CA VAL A 137 7.01 6.37 0.51
C VAL A 137 7.75 7.10 1.61
N GLU A 138 7.04 7.97 2.32
CA GLU A 138 7.56 8.68 3.49
C GLU A 138 6.88 8.11 4.73
N MET A 139 7.66 7.86 5.78
CA MET A 139 7.27 7.02 6.91
C MET A 139 7.65 7.70 8.23
N TRP A 140 6.76 7.63 9.22
CA TRP A 140 6.92 8.17 10.56
C TRP A 140 6.56 7.10 11.58
N GLU A 141 7.49 6.79 12.48
CA GLU A 141 7.26 5.93 13.63
C GLU A 141 6.57 6.73 14.74
N GLU A 142 5.37 6.31 15.15
CA GLU A 142 4.72 6.78 16.37
C GLU A 142 5.11 5.83 17.50
N ARG A 143 6.10 6.24 18.31
CA ARG A 143 6.41 5.53 19.54
C ARG A 143 5.40 5.90 20.62
N PRO A 144 4.86 4.91 21.36
CA PRO A 144 4.12 5.20 22.58
C PRO A 144 5.04 5.94 23.57
N PRO A 145 4.49 6.80 24.45
CA PRO A 145 5.27 7.34 25.55
C PRO A 145 5.88 6.21 26.39
N PRO A 146 7.05 6.42 27.01
CA PRO A 146 7.65 5.42 27.90
C PRO A 146 6.62 5.01 28.96
N ALA A 147 6.53 3.70 29.24
CA ALA A 147 5.73 3.22 30.36
C ALA A 147 6.22 3.88 31.66
N GLU A 148 5.30 4.28 32.54
CA GLU A 148 5.68 4.76 33.87
C GLU A 148 6.44 3.66 34.60
N ALA A 149 7.50 4.06 35.32
CA ALA A 149 8.37 3.13 36.03
C ALA A 149 7.55 2.27 37.00
N GLY A 150 7.56 0.94 36.81
CA GLY A 150 6.86 -0.02 37.65
C GLY A 150 5.55 -0.58 37.09
N VAL A 151 5.12 -0.16 35.90
CA VAL A 151 3.99 -0.79 35.19
C VAL A 151 4.53 -1.71 34.10
N GLU A 152 4.27 -3.02 34.20
CA GLU A 152 4.45 -3.92 33.05
C GLU A 152 3.44 -3.54 31.98
N ALA A 153 3.83 -2.67 31.06
CA ALA A 153 3.04 -2.35 29.89
C ALA A 153 3.12 -3.52 28.90
N GLU A 154 1.97 -4.07 28.53
CA GLU A 154 1.88 -4.93 27.36
C GLU A 154 2.50 -4.19 26.16
N ALA A 155 3.42 -4.84 25.44
CA ALA A 155 4.17 -4.18 24.37
C ALA A 155 3.21 -3.73 23.25
N ALA A 156 2.81 -2.46 23.29
CA ALA A 156 1.91 -1.87 22.32
C ALA A 156 2.47 -2.04 20.89
N PRO A 157 1.62 -2.31 19.89
CA PRO A 157 2.09 -2.42 18.52
C PRO A 157 2.73 -1.10 18.07
N ASN A 158 3.81 -1.21 17.30
CA ASN A 158 4.49 -0.04 16.75
C ASN A 158 3.69 0.49 15.57
N LYS A 159 3.25 1.75 15.65
CA LYS A 159 2.43 2.36 14.60
C LYS A 159 3.31 3.18 13.67
N ILE A 160 3.29 2.85 12.38
CA ILE A 160 3.99 3.57 11.34
C ILE A 160 2.98 4.31 10.49
N ILE A 161 2.94 5.65 10.62
CA ILE A 161 2.21 6.50 9.69
C ILE A 161 3.01 6.59 8.39
N PHE A 162 2.36 6.54 7.25
CA PHE A 162 3.03 6.74 5.97
C PHE A 162 2.18 7.49 4.96
N ARG A 163 2.85 7.99 3.92
CA ARG A 163 2.19 8.53 2.73
C ARG A 163 2.99 8.16 1.48
N THR A 164 2.33 8.10 0.33
CA THR A 164 2.96 7.66 -0.92
C THR A 164 2.73 8.68 -2.02
N TRP A 165 3.83 9.16 -2.58
CA TRP A 165 3.88 10.12 -3.66
C TRP A 165 4.18 9.43 -4.99
N VAL A 166 3.59 9.93 -6.06
CA VAL A 166 4.08 9.78 -7.43
C VAL A 166 5.13 10.85 -7.65
N VAL A 167 6.38 10.46 -7.87
CA VAL A 167 7.51 11.39 -7.95
C VAL A 167 7.38 12.32 -9.15
N GLU A 168 7.08 11.74 -10.31
CA GLU A 168 7.08 12.41 -11.61
C GLU A 168 6.03 13.55 -11.66
N ARG A 169 4.86 13.33 -11.05
CA ARG A 169 3.76 14.29 -11.04
C ARG A 169 3.63 15.08 -9.74
N ARG A 170 4.43 14.76 -8.73
CA ARG A 170 4.35 15.34 -7.37
C ARG A 170 2.94 15.22 -6.77
N GLU A 171 2.29 14.09 -7.05
CA GLU A 171 0.93 13.82 -6.60
C GLU A 171 0.91 12.82 -5.44
N LEU A 172 0.02 13.06 -4.48
CA LEU A 172 -0.17 12.17 -3.35
C LEU A 172 -1.11 11.02 -3.75
N ALA A 173 -0.56 9.83 -3.96
CA ALA A 173 -1.31 8.63 -4.34
C ALA A 173 -2.00 7.99 -3.13
N ILE A 174 -1.30 7.84 -2.01
CA ILE A 174 -1.83 7.26 -0.77
C ILE A 174 -1.62 8.23 0.38
N ALA A 175 -2.67 8.46 1.15
CA ALA A 175 -2.72 9.41 2.26
C ALA A 175 -3.51 8.82 3.45
N GLY A 176 -3.47 9.49 4.60
CA GLY A 176 -4.20 9.07 5.80
C GLY A 176 -3.86 7.63 6.20
N ALA A 177 -2.63 7.21 5.93
CA ALA A 177 -2.25 5.81 5.96
C ALA A 177 -1.40 5.46 7.18
N ALA A 178 -1.64 4.28 7.75
CA ALA A 178 -0.84 3.72 8.81
C ALA A 178 -0.78 2.19 8.72
N VAL A 179 0.32 1.65 9.23
CA VAL A 179 0.53 0.23 9.52
C VAL A 179 0.73 0.08 11.02
N GLU A 180 0.14 -0.94 11.64
CA GLU A 180 0.51 -1.39 12.98
C GLU A 180 1.38 -2.65 12.87
N LEU A 181 2.50 -2.66 13.56
CA LEU A 181 3.44 -3.78 13.60
C LEU A 181 3.41 -4.45 14.96
N ARG A 182 3.35 -5.79 14.95
CA ARG A 182 3.58 -6.60 16.15
C ARG A 182 5.02 -6.37 16.65
N PRO A 183 5.24 -6.48 17.98
CA PRO A 183 6.59 -6.54 18.52
C PRO A 183 7.34 -7.75 17.92
N PRO A 184 8.68 -7.69 17.85
CA PRO A 184 9.48 -8.83 17.43
C PRO A 184 9.25 -10.02 18.37
N ALA A 185 9.34 -11.24 17.84
CA ALA A 185 9.27 -12.45 18.66
C ALA A 185 10.42 -12.47 19.69
N PRO A 186 10.19 -13.02 20.91
CA PRO A 186 11.25 -13.17 21.90
C PRO A 186 12.47 -13.89 21.31
N GLY A 187 13.65 -13.27 21.39
CA GLY A 187 14.91 -13.83 20.88
C GLY A 187 15.22 -13.58 19.40
N ALA A 188 14.36 -12.87 18.65
CA ALA A 188 14.66 -12.48 17.28
C ALA A 188 15.74 -11.39 17.24
N GLN A 189 16.89 -11.68 16.62
CA GLN A 189 17.87 -10.66 16.27
C GLN A 189 17.38 -9.86 15.06
N ALA A 190 17.69 -8.56 15.01
CA ALA A 190 17.41 -7.74 13.85
C ALA A 190 18.11 -8.34 12.63
N ALA A 191 17.33 -8.69 11.60
CA ALA A 191 17.88 -9.10 10.32
C ALA A 191 18.77 -7.95 9.79
N PRO A 192 19.96 -8.25 9.22
CA PRO A 192 20.78 -7.22 8.61
C PRO A 192 19.97 -6.52 7.52
N ALA A 193 20.07 -5.19 7.46
CA ALA A 193 19.39 -4.39 6.45
C ALA A 193 19.68 -4.97 5.06
N ALA A 194 18.66 -5.50 4.39
CA ALA A 194 18.81 -6.02 3.04
C ALA A 194 19.27 -4.85 2.15
N SER A 195 20.49 -4.94 1.61
CA SER A 195 20.94 -3.96 0.62
C SER A 195 19.94 -4.00 -0.54
N ALA A 196 19.39 -2.85 -0.91
CA ALA A 196 18.52 -2.73 -2.07
C ALA A 196 19.27 -3.23 -3.31
N ALA A 197 19.00 -4.46 -3.73
CA ALA A 197 19.40 -4.91 -5.05
C ALA A 197 18.61 -4.04 -6.05
N PRO A 198 19.27 -3.42 -7.05
CA PRO A 198 18.55 -2.70 -8.07
C PRO A 198 17.61 -3.70 -8.76
N ALA A 199 16.32 -3.34 -8.86
CA ALA A 199 15.43 -4.01 -9.78
C ALA A 199 16.07 -3.87 -11.17
N ASN A 200 16.62 -4.95 -11.70
CA ASN A 200 17.24 -4.98 -13.01
C ASN A 200 16.20 -4.50 -14.04
N GLY A 201 16.42 -3.29 -14.56
CA GLY A 201 15.71 -2.79 -15.71
C GLY A 201 16.07 -3.68 -16.90
N ALA A 202 15.09 -4.43 -17.41
CA ALA A 202 15.16 -4.90 -18.78
C ALA A 202 15.17 -3.66 -19.67
N GLY A 203 16.34 -3.31 -20.20
CA GLY A 203 16.47 -2.26 -21.21
C GLY A 203 15.61 -2.59 -22.43
N PRO A 204 15.23 -1.59 -23.25
CA PRO A 204 14.41 -1.82 -24.42
C PRO A 204 15.14 -2.77 -25.36
N ALA A 205 14.51 -3.89 -25.69
CA ALA A 205 14.98 -4.78 -26.74
C ALA A 205 15.03 -3.97 -28.04
N ALA A 206 16.25 -3.73 -28.54
CA ALA A 206 16.48 -3.09 -29.83
C ALA A 206 15.75 -3.89 -30.92
N GLY A 207 14.90 -3.18 -31.67
CA GLY A 207 14.08 -3.76 -32.73
C GLY A 207 14.93 -4.47 -33.79
N ARG A 208 14.55 -5.69 -34.15
CA ARG A 208 15.00 -6.31 -35.41
C ARG A 208 14.12 -5.78 -36.54
N PRO A 209 14.70 -5.32 -37.67
CA PRO A 209 13.91 -4.86 -38.80
C PRO A 209 13.14 -6.01 -39.42
N ALA A 210 11.91 -5.70 -39.86
CA ALA A 210 11.02 -6.61 -40.57
C ALA A 210 11.67 -7.12 -41.87
N SER A 211 11.81 -8.45 -41.99
CA SER A 211 12.03 -9.08 -43.29
C SER A 211 10.68 -9.23 -43.99
N ARG A 212 10.53 -8.53 -45.12
CA ARG A 212 9.46 -8.77 -46.09
C ARG A 212 9.50 -10.22 -46.56
N LEU A 213 8.38 -10.92 -46.46
CA LEU A 213 7.80 -11.79 -47.50
C LEU A 213 6.29 -11.73 -47.35
#